data_AF-A0A6G1LEP2-F1
#
_entry.id   AF-A0A6G1LEP2-F1
#
_cell.length_a   1.000
_cell.length_b   1.000
_cell.length_c   1.000
_cell.angle_alpha   90.00
_cell.angle_beta   90.00
_cell.angle_gamma   90.00
#
_symmetry.space_group_name_H-M   'P 1'
#
loop_
_entity.id
_entity.type
_entity.pdbx_description
1 polymer ?
#
loop_
_entity_poly.entity_id
_entity_poly.type
_entity_poly.pdbx_seq_one_letter_code
_entity_poly.pdbx_strand_id
1 'polypeptide(L)'
;MWILSVYKTSPPDNRLRTDFCQALLLALDIVEQRYPPAVLITTSGIPKFYSNGLDLEHGTYTPHFFTESLYAVWRRLLCYPMPTVALLNGHAFAGALMTAMYCDYRIMNPHKGYLCLNEVELGAPLRPPMTSIFREKMAPHVYRKTALEAHRFKALDALKEGVVDALGRLPETLSFIDELKLVSKAQSGMSGRSVYIELKREMYRQSLQLLESFGEEDGREFARIAAERRDREAGERRIREWEGKAKAKL
;
A
#
# COMPACT_ATOMS: atom_id res chain seq x y z
N MET A 1 6.20 -28.03 -3.73
CA MET A 1 6.02 -26.63 -3.30
C MET A 1 4.65 -26.16 -3.77
N TRP A 2 3.82 -25.62 -2.88
CA TRP A 2 2.53 -25.03 -3.24
C TRP A 2 2.69 -23.52 -3.40
N ILE A 3 2.33 -23.00 -4.56
CA ILE A 3 2.33 -21.58 -4.90
C ILE A 3 0.94 -21.25 -5.40
N LEU A 4 0.30 -20.25 -4.79
CA LEU A 4 -1.05 -19.85 -5.15
C LEU A 4 -1.01 -18.44 -5.71
N SER A 5 -1.46 -18.30 -6.96
CA SER A 5 -1.45 -17.03 -7.68
C SER A 5 -2.85 -16.46 -7.77
N VAL A 6 -3.06 -15.25 -7.26
CA VAL A 6 -4.28 -14.48 -7.49
C VAL A 6 -4.04 -13.55 -8.68
N TYR A 7 -4.70 -13.84 -9.79
CA TYR A 7 -4.68 -13.03 -11.00
C TYR A 7 -5.80 -12.00 -10.98
N LYS A 8 -5.41 -10.73 -10.87
CA LYS A 8 -6.33 -9.59 -10.86
C LYS A 8 -6.74 -9.24 -12.29
N THR A 9 -8.04 -9.25 -12.57
CA THR A 9 -8.61 -8.83 -13.87
C THR A 9 -9.89 -8.02 -13.66
N SER A 10 -9.73 -6.71 -13.48
CA SER A 10 -10.81 -5.71 -13.50
C SER A 10 -10.43 -4.65 -14.53
N PRO A 11 -10.87 -4.79 -15.79
CA PRO A 11 -10.52 -3.85 -16.85
C PRO A 11 -10.99 -2.41 -16.55
N PRO A 12 -10.28 -1.39 -17.07
CA PRO A 12 -9.12 -1.50 -17.95
C PRO A 12 -7.77 -1.62 -17.21
N ASP A 13 -7.72 -1.35 -15.91
CA ASP A 13 -6.48 -1.06 -15.18
C ASP A 13 -6.48 -1.48 -13.70
N ASN A 14 -7.35 -2.42 -13.31
CA ASN A 14 -7.50 -2.98 -11.95
C ASN A 14 -7.69 -1.90 -10.87
N ARG A 15 -8.63 -0.97 -11.05
CA ARG A 15 -8.96 0.02 -10.02
C ARG A 15 -9.44 -0.66 -8.73
N LEU A 16 -9.00 -0.12 -7.60
CA LEU A 16 -9.41 -0.56 -6.28
C LEU A 16 -10.80 0.02 -5.98
N ARG A 17 -11.82 -0.79 -6.27
CA ARG A 17 -13.23 -0.54 -5.98
C ARG A 17 -13.75 -1.60 -4.99
N THR A 18 -14.94 -1.38 -4.44
CA THR A 18 -15.52 -2.27 -3.41
C THR A 18 -15.57 -3.72 -3.89
N ASP A 19 -16.15 -3.97 -5.06
CA ASP A 19 -16.27 -5.29 -5.70
C ASP A 19 -14.92 -5.98 -5.86
N PHE A 20 -13.91 -5.27 -6.36
CA PHE A 20 -12.56 -5.79 -6.52
C PHE A 20 -11.92 -6.18 -5.18
N CYS A 21 -12.05 -5.31 -4.17
CA CYS A 21 -11.52 -5.57 -2.83
C CYS A 21 -12.22 -6.78 -2.18
N GLN A 22 -13.54 -6.89 -2.30
CA GLN A 22 -14.30 -8.03 -1.75
C GLN A 22 -13.94 -9.34 -2.46
N ALA A 23 -13.77 -9.31 -3.79
CA ALA A 23 -13.29 -10.48 -4.54
C ALA A 23 -11.89 -10.91 -4.10
N LEU A 24 -10.99 -9.95 -3.83
CA LEU A 24 -9.66 -10.24 -3.32
C LEU A 24 -9.70 -10.83 -1.92
N LEU A 25 -10.52 -10.29 -1.01
CA LEU A 25 -10.71 -10.84 0.34
C LEU A 25 -11.21 -12.29 0.28
N LEU A 26 -12.24 -12.56 -0.53
CA LEU A 26 -12.76 -13.91 -0.72
C LEU A 26 -11.69 -14.86 -1.27
N ALA A 27 -10.88 -14.41 -2.24
CA ALA A 27 -9.79 -15.22 -2.78
C ALA A 27 -8.73 -15.55 -1.71
N LEU A 28 -8.40 -14.60 -0.84
CA LEU A 28 -7.48 -14.81 0.29
C LEU A 28 -8.01 -15.85 1.27
N ASP A 29 -9.32 -15.83 1.55
CA ASP A 29 -9.98 -16.79 2.43
C ASP A 29 -10.06 -18.18 1.80
N ILE A 30 -10.41 -18.28 0.51
CA ILE A 30 -10.39 -19.55 -0.22
C ILE A 30 -8.99 -20.17 -0.17
N VAL A 31 -7.95 -19.37 -0.44
CA VAL A 31 -6.56 -19.83 -0.41
C VAL A 31 -6.17 -20.35 0.97
N GLU A 32 -6.47 -19.60 2.04
CA GLU A 32 -6.13 -19.99 3.40
C GLU A 32 -6.89 -21.23 3.87
N GLN A 33 -8.17 -21.37 3.52
CA GLN A 33 -9.05 -22.41 4.06
C GLN A 33 -9.06 -23.71 3.26
N ARG A 34 -8.71 -23.66 1.96
CA ARG A 34 -8.86 -24.82 1.05
C ARG A 34 -7.54 -25.42 0.59
N TYR A 35 -6.41 -24.76 0.84
CA TYR A 35 -5.11 -25.20 0.35
C TYR A 35 -4.12 -25.37 1.50
N PRO A 36 -3.12 -26.26 1.35
CA PRO A 36 -2.06 -26.40 2.32
C PRO A 36 -1.18 -25.13 2.38
N PRO A 37 -0.41 -24.95 3.47
CA PRO A 37 0.51 -23.82 3.59
C PRO A 37 1.44 -23.67 2.38
N ALA A 38 1.48 -22.44 1.86
CA ALA A 38 2.03 -22.07 0.56
C ALA A 38 2.64 -20.67 0.61
N VAL A 39 3.04 -20.14 -0.54
CA VAL A 39 3.31 -18.72 -0.75
C VAL A 39 2.23 -18.13 -1.64
N LEU A 40 1.65 -17.01 -1.22
CA LEU A 40 0.68 -16.27 -2.01
C LEU A 40 1.39 -15.29 -2.94
N ILE A 41 1.16 -15.41 -4.25
CA ILE A 41 1.59 -14.43 -5.25
C ILE A 41 0.37 -13.64 -5.70
N THR A 42 0.43 -12.31 -5.65
CA THR A 42 -0.54 -11.46 -6.31
C THR A 42 0.07 -10.89 -7.58
N THR A 43 -0.66 -10.97 -8.70
CA THR A 43 -0.25 -10.36 -9.97
C THR A 43 -1.48 -9.98 -10.79
N SER A 44 -1.28 -9.45 -11.98
CA SER A 44 -2.36 -9.00 -12.87
C SER A 44 -2.39 -9.79 -14.16
N GLY A 45 -3.59 -10.14 -14.61
CA GLY A 45 -3.83 -10.65 -15.96
C GLY A 45 -3.78 -9.55 -17.03
N ILE A 46 -3.85 -8.27 -16.63
CA ILE A 46 -3.73 -7.12 -17.53
C ILE A 46 -2.25 -6.81 -17.77
N PRO A 47 -1.71 -6.93 -19.00
CA PRO A 47 -0.27 -6.83 -19.24
C PRO A 47 0.35 -5.45 -18.98
N LYS A 48 -0.45 -4.39 -18.94
CA LYS A 48 0.02 -3.00 -18.78
C LYS A 48 0.06 -2.55 -17.31
N PHE A 49 -0.85 -3.06 -16.49
CA PHE A 49 -1.07 -2.60 -15.12
C PHE A 49 -1.03 -3.76 -14.16
N TYR A 50 -0.26 -3.63 -13.08
CA TYR A 50 -0.56 -4.36 -11.86
C TYR A 50 -1.87 -3.82 -11.28
N SER A 51 -1.93 -2.50 -11.07
CA SER A 51 -3.14 -1.73 -10.80
C SER A 51 -2.86 -0.23 -10.93
N ASN A 52 -3.87 0.55 -11.31
CA ASN A 52 -3.81 2.01 -11.32
C ASN A 52 -4.36 2.64 -10.03
N GLY A 53 -4.44 1.84 -8.96
CA GLY A 53 -4.74 2.29 -7.61
C GLY A 53 -6.19 2.60 -7.36
N LEU A 54 -6.43 3.52 -6.42
CA LEU A 54 -7.75 3.94 -6.00
C LEU A 54 -8.55 4.55 -7.15
N ASP A 55 -9.84 4.23 -7.19
CA ASP A 55 -10.82 5.04 -7.90
C ASP A 55 -11.28 6.17 -6.95
N LEU A 56 -10.87 7.41 -7.24
CA LEU A 56 -11.07 8.54 -6.34
C LEU A 56 -12.55 8.89 -6.18
N GLU A 57 -13.33 8.80 -7.26
CA GLU A 57 -14.77 9.05 -7.22
C GLU A 57 -15.45 7.98 -6.38
N HIS A 58 -15.17 6.71 -6.65
CA HIS A 58 -15.71 5.58 -5.89
C HIS A 58 -15.35 5.70 -4.40
N GLY A 59 -14.09 5.98 -4.09
CA GLY A 59 -13.62 6.13 -2.71
C GLY A 59 -14.22 7.32 -1.98
N THR A 60 -14.57 8.40 -2.69
CA THR A 60 -15.18 9.59 -2.10
C THR A 60 -16.66 9.37 -1.79
N TYR A 61 -17.39 8.71 -2.69
CA TYR A 61 -18.85 8.63 -2.61
C TYR A 61 -19.39 7.30 -2.11
N THR A 62 -18.55 6.29 -1.91
CA THR A 62 -19.00 4.99 -1.39
C THR A 62 -18.79 4.92 0.13
N PRO A 63 -19.87 4.86 0.93
CA PRO A 63 -19.76 4.68 2.37
C PRO A 63 -18.96 3.44 2.73
N HIS A 64 -18.15 3.54 3.78
CA HIS A 64 -17.36 2.44 4.34
C HIS A 64 -16.36 1.77 3.38
N PHE A 65 -16.16 2.29 2.16
CA PHE A 65 -15.21 1.70 1.20
C PHE A 65 -13.80 1.56 1.78
N PHE A 66 -13.32 2.60 2.46
CA PHE A 66 -12.00 2.55 3.09
C PHE A 66 -11.95 1.48 4.19
N THR A 67 -12.86 1.50 5.17
CA THR A 67 -12.80 0.62 6.35
C THR A 67 -13.15 -0.83 6.05
N GLU A 68 -14.20 -1.07 5.26
CA GLU A 68 -14.77 -2.41 5.05
C GLU A 68 -14.25 -3.10 3.79
N SER A 69 -13.60 -2.35 2.88
CA SER A 69 -13.05 -2.91 1.64
C SER A 69 -11.55 -2.73 1.53
N LEU A 70 -11.06 -1.51 1.31
CA LEU A 70 -9.63 -1.30 1.02
C LEU A 70 -8.72 -1.63 2.21
N TYR A 71 -9.01 -1.07 3.38
CA TYR A 71 -8.22 -1.32 4.59
C TYR A 71 -8.45 -2.72 5.14
N ALA A 72 -9.61 -3.32 4.88
CA ALA A 72 -9.84 -4.74 5.16
C ALA A 72 -8.86 -5.63 4.37
N VAL A 73 -8.61 -5.33 3.08
CA VAL A 73 -7.57 -6.00 2.28
C VAL A 73 -6.19 -5.79 2.89
N TRP A 74 -5.83 -4.54 3.21
CA TRP A 74 -4.48 -4.24 3.75
C TRP A 74 -4.22 -4.90 5.10
N ARG A 75 -5.20 -4.85 6.01
CA ARG A 75 -5.17 -5.57 7.30
C ARG A 75 -5.03 -7.07 7.07
N ARG A 76 -5.77 -7.63 6.10
CA ARG A 76 -5.70 -9.05 5.78
C ARG A 76 -4.31 -9.46 5.26
N LEU A 77 -3.66 -8.63 4.46
CA LEU A 77 -2.30 -8.89 3.95
C LEU A 77 -1.24 -8.84 5.06
N LEU A 78 -1.31 -7.85 5.97
CA LEU A 78 -0.42 -7.77 7.13
C LEU A 78 -0.62 -8.91 8.13
N CYS A 79 -1.83 -9.45 8.19
CA CYS A 79 -2.20 -10.55 9.07
C CYS A 79 -2.39 -11.87 8.29
N TYR A 80 -1.76 -12.03 7.12
CA TYR A 80 -1.89 -13.27 6.36
C TYR A 80 -0.92 -14.33 6.92
N PRO A 81 -1.36 -15.59 7.16
CA PRO A 81 -0.55 -16.63 7.82
C PRO A 81 0.56 -17.22 6.96
N MET A 82 0.58 -16.85 5.67
CA MET A 82 1.54 -17.31 4.67
C MET A 82 2.32 -16.11 4.11
N PRO A 83 3.56 -16.29 3.64
CA PRO A 83 4.29 -15.25 2.92
C PRO A 83 3.52 -14.77 1.69
N THR A 84 3.54 -13.46 1.49
CA THR A 84 2.87 -12.78 0.37
C THR A 84 3.87 -12.06 -0.52
N VAL A 85 3.77 -12.26 -1.83
CA VAL A 85 4.62 -11.66 -2.85
C VAL A 85 3.76 -10.87 -3.82
N ALA A 86 4.04 -9.57 -3.98
CA ALA A 86 3.48 -8.75 -5.04
C ALA A 86 4.37 -8.85 -6.29
N LEU A 87 3.92 -9.61 -7.30
CA LEU A 87 4.57 -9.67 -8.61
C LEU A 87 4.03 -8.56 -9.50
N LEU A 88 4.77 -7.46 -9.55
CA LEU A 88 4.46 -6.21 -10.25
C LEU A 88 4.81 -6.35 -11.74
N ASN A 89 3.88 -6.94 -12.49
CA ASN A 89 4.02 -7.23 -13.91
C ASN A 89 4.00 -5.97 -14.82
N GLY A 90 3.42 -4.87 -14.32
CA GLY A 90 3.26 -3.59 -15.03
C GLY A 90 3.16 -2.41 -14.06
N HIS A 91 2.49 -1.32 -14.44
CA HIS A 91 2.37 -0.12 -13.60
C HIS A 91 1.65 -0.38 -12.27
N ALA A 92 2.18 0.18 -11.18
CA ALA A 92 1.54 0.20 -9.87
C ALA A 92 1.57 1.64 -9.32
N PHE A 93 0.44 2.33 -9.43
CA PHE A 93 0.29 3.74 -9.04
C PHE A 93 -0.57 3.89 -7.79
N ALA A 94 -0.24 4.88 -6.95
CA ALA A 94 -1.01 5.30 -5.79
C ALA A 94 -1.40 4.10 -4.90
N GLY A 95 -2.70 3.84 -4.74
CA GLY A 95 -3.27 2.71 -4.01
C GLY A 95 -2.72 1.33 -4.41
N ALA A 96 -2.23 1.16 -5.64
CA ALA A 96 -1.61 -0.09 -6.09
C ALA A 96 -0.23 -0.29 -5.47
N LEU A 97 0.60 0.75 -5.45
CA LEU A 97 1.89 0.71 -4.76
C LEU A 97 1.68 0.53 -3.26
N MET A 98 0.71 1.24 -2.65
CA MET A 98 0.33 1.02 -1.25
C MET A 98 -0.01 -0.46 -1.00
N THR A 99 -0.91 -1.04 -1.80
CA THR A 99 -1.31 -2.44 -1.67
C THR A 99 -0.12 -3.40 -1.82
N ALA A 100 0.81 -3.12 -2.73
CA ALA A 100 2.02 -3.91 -2.90
C ALA A 100 2.98 -3.80 -1.70
N MET A 101 3.04 -2.63 -1.05
CA MET A 101 3.81 -2.44 0.18
C MET A 101 3.21 -3.21 1.36
N TYR A 102 1.91 -3.47 1.36
CA TYR A 102 1.27 -4.33 2.35
C TYR A 102 1.54 -5.84 2.15
N CYS A 103 2.13 -6.25 1.02
CA CYS A 103 2.70 -7.59 0.88
C CYS A 103 4.07 -7.69 1.57
N ASP A 104 4.52 -8.91 1.85
CA ASP A 104 5.82 -9.15 2.49
C ASP A 104 6.96 -8.76 1.54
N TYR A 105 6.90 -9.26 0.31
CA TYR A 105 7.90 -9.03 -0.74
C TYR A 105 7.27 -8.41 -2.01
N ARG A 106 8.06 -7.65 -2.77
CA ARG A 106 7.71 -7.08 -4.06
C ARG A 106 8.76 -7.49 -5.09
N ILE A 107 8.31 -8.02 -6.22
CA ILE A 107 9.15 -8.37 -7.37
C ILE A 107 8.64 -7.61 -8.57
N MET A 108 9.50 -6.84 -9.22
CA MET A 108 9.11 -5.99 -10.34
C MET A 108 9.63 -6.51 -11.67
N ASN A 109 8.78 -6.44 -12.69
CA ASN A 109 9.17 -6.70 -14.06
C ASN A 109 10.29 -5.73 -14.50
N PRO A 110 11.46 -6.22 -14.93
CA PRO A 110 12.60 -5.36 -15.26
C PRO A 110 12.38 -4.48 -16.49
N HIS A 111 11.42 -4.82 -17.34
CA HIS A 111 11.22 -4.18 -18.65
C HIS A 111 9.93 -3.38 -18.77
N LYS A 112 9.05 -3.41 -17.76
CA LYS A 112 7.75 -2.75 -17.85
C LYS A 112 7.27 -2.24 -16.49
N GLY A 113 6.64 -1.08 -16.52
CA GLY A 113 5.93 -0.52 -15.38
C GLY A 113 6.70 0.63 -14.72
N TYR A 114 5.96 1.35 -13.89
CA TYR A 114 6.48 2.35 -12.96
C TYR A 114 5.83 2.10 -11.62
N LEU A 115 6.57 2.34 -10.54
CA LEU A 115 6.03 2.46 -9.20
C LEU A 115 6.00 3.93 -8.84
N CYS A 116 4.85 4.44 -8.42
CA CYS A 116 4.68 5.87 -8.18
C CYS A 116 3.58 6.12 -7.17
N LEU A 117 3.83 7.07 -6.27
CA LEU A 117 2.83 7.67 -5.38
C LEU A 117 2.63 9.12 -5.88
N ASN A 118 1.62 9.34 -6.72
CA ASN A 118 1.40 10.59 -7.46
C ASN A 118 0.37 11.53 -6.81
N GLU A 119 0.08 11.34 -5.54
CA GLU A 119 -0.93 12.03 -4.75
C GLU A 119 -0.70 13.55 -4.69
N VAL A 120 0.56 13.98 -4.64
CA VAL A 120 0.93 15.41 -4.69
C VAL A 120 0.59 16.04 -6.05
N GLU A 121 0.64 15.27 -7.15
CA GLU A 121 0.21 15.74 -8.48
C GLU A 121 -1.32 15.73 -8.60
N LEU A 122 -2.00 14.80 -7.92
CA LEU A 122 -3.46 14.68 -7.91
C LEU A 122 -4.15 15.67 -6.95
N GLY A 123 -3.40 16.29 -6.04
CA GLY A 123 -3.97 17.15 -4.99
C GLY A 123 -4.78 16.39 -3.95
N ALA A 124 -4.52 15.08 -3.79
CA ALA A 124 -5.25 14.22 -2.85
C ALA A 124 -4.33 13.83 -1.68
N PRO A 125 -4.63 14.23 -0.43
CA PRO A 125 -3.75 13.92 0.70
C PRO A 125 -3.80 12.43 1.06
N LEU A 126 -2.64 11.90 1.47
CA LEU A 126 -2.53 10.55 2.01
C LEU A 126 -3.12 10.48 3.42
N ARG A 127 -4.03 9.52 3.65
CA ARG A 127 -4.55 9.22 4.99
C ARG A 127 -3.52 8.42 5.81
N PRO A 128 -3.55 8.43 7.16
CA PRO A 128 -2.54 7.76 7.98
C PRO A 128 -2.27 6.29 7.61
N PRO A 129 -3.28 5.43 7.35
CA PRO A 129 -3.01 4.05 6.91
C PRO A 129 -2.29 4.00 5.55
N MET A 130 -2.66 4.87 4.61
CA MET A 130 -2.07 4.90 3.27
C MET A 130 -0.56 5.19 3.29
N THR A 131 -0.06 5.91 4.30
CA THR A 131 1.34 6.31 4.41
C THR A 131 2.16 5.44 5.38
N SER A 132 1.54 4.85 6.42
CA SER A 132 2.27 4.21 7.51
C SER A 132 3.20 3.09 7.04
N ILE A 133 2.73 2.28 6.09
CA ILE A 133 3.47 1.13 5.58
C ILE A 133 4.78 1.53 4.89
N PHE A 134 4.84 2.73 4.30
CA PHE A 134 6.07 3.23 3.68
C PHE A 134 7.11 3.61 4.73
N ARG A 135 6.70 4.15 5.89
CA ARG A 135 7.64 4.44 6.99
C ARG A 135 8.26 3.16 7.57
N GLU A 136 7.53 2.06 7.51
CA GLU A 136 8.00 0.76 8.01
C GLU A 136 8.91 0.02 7.00
N LYS A 137 8.76 0.29 5.69
CA LYS A 137 9.44 -0.47 4.62
C LYS A 137 10.45 0.32 3.80
N MET A 138 10.43 1.64 3.85
CA MET A 138 11.37 2.50 3.12
C MET A 138 12.29 3.26 4.07
N ALA A 139 13.52 3.49 3.62
CA ALA A 139 14.37 4.48 4.27
C ALA A 139 13.70 5.87 4.20
N PRO A 140 13.86 6.73 5.22
CA PRO A 140 13.15 8.03 5.29
C PRO A 140 13.34 8.93 4.05
N HIS A 141 14.53 8.93 3.46
CA HIS A 141 14.82 9.72 2.26
C HIS A 141 14.13 9.17 0.99
N VAL A 142 14.01 7.84 0.87
CA VAL A 142 13.27 7.19 -0.21
C VAL A 142 11.78 7.46 -0.06
N TYR A 143 11.26 7.42 1.18
CA TYR A 143 9.87 7.77 1.43
C TYR A 143 9.58 9.24 1.08
N ARG A 144 10.45 10.18 1.46
CA ARG A 144 10.35 11.60 1.07
C ARG A 144 10.28 11.77 -0.45
N LYS A 145 11.21 11.15 -1.17
CA LYS A 145 11.27 11.14 -2.65
C LYS A 145 9.99 10.55 -3.26
N THR A 146 9.48 9.47 -2.68
CA THR A 146 8.24 8.82 -3.12
C THR A 146 7.03 9.73 -2.93
N ALA A 147 6.86 10.31 -1.74
CA ALA A 147 5.63 11.01 -1.35
C ALA A 147 5.58 12.49 -1.77
N LEU A 148 6.72 13.19 -1.76
CA LEU A 148 6.77 14.63 -2.02
C LEU A 148 7.14 14.98 -3.46
N GLU A 149 7.83 14.07 -4.18
CA GLU A 149 8.33 14.33 -5.53
C GLU A 149 7.55 13.58 -6.62
N ALA A 150 6.55 12.78 -6.24
CA ALA A 150 5.83 11.86 -7.15
C ALA A 150 6.77 11.00 -8.01
N HIS A 151 7.91 10.60 -7.44
CA HIS A 151 8.98 9.96 -8.20
C HIS A 151 8.49 8.65 -8.84
N ARG A 152 8.80 8.48 -10.13
CA ARG A 152 8.45 7.29 -10.92
C ARG A 152 9.63 6.33 -10.95
N PHE A 153 9.63 5.36 -10.05
CA PHE A 153 10.66 4.35 -10.01
C PHE A 153 10.52 3.40 -11.21
N LYS A 154 11.61 3.27 -11.99
CA LYS A 154 11.83 2.14 -12.91
C LYS A 154 12.46 0.99 -12.14
N ALA A 155 12.40 -0.22 -12.69
CA ALA A 155 12.86 -1.44 -12.05
C ALA A 155 14.24 -1.35 -11.34
N LEU A 156 15.29 -0.92 -12.05
CA LEU A 156 16.64 -0.84 -11.47
C LEU A 156 16.75 0.19 -10.33
N ASP A 157 16.06 1.32 -10.47
CA ASP A 157 16.02 2.37 -9.44
C ASP A 157 15.22 1.89 -8.22
N ALA A 158 14.07 1.24 -8.46
CA ALA A 158 13.25 0.63 -7.41
C ALA A 158 14.03 -0.42 -6.60
N LEU A 159 14.81 -1.27 -7.27
CA LEU A 159 15.64 -2.29 -6.62
C LEU A 159 16.76 -1.62 -5.81
N LYS A 160 17.47 -0.67 -6.41
CA LYS A 160 18.60 0.03 -5.76
C LYS A 160 18.18 0.75 -4.49
N GLU A 161 17.01 1.37 -4.49
CA GLU A 161 16.46 2.15 -3.37
C GLU A 161 15.70 1.29 -2.35
N GLY A 162 15.60 -0.03 -2.59
CA GLY A 162 14.89 -0.97 -1.70
C GLY A 162 13.37 -0.86 -1.73
N VAL A 163 12.79 -0.26 -2.79
CA VAL A 163 11.33 -0.23 -3.01
C VAL A 163 10.80 -1.61 -3.38
N VAL A 164 11.62 -2.41 -4.08
CA VAL A 164 11.34 -3.81 -4.41
C VAL A 164 12.49 -4.70 -3.97
N ASP A 165 12.17 -5.96 -3.69
CA ASP A 165 13.11 -6.94 -3.13
C ASP A 165 13.89 -7.68 -4.21
N ALA A 166 13.30 -7.84 -5.40
CA ALA A 166 13.94 -8.46 -6.55
C ALA A 166 13.34 -7.96 -7.87
N LEU A 167 14.01 -8.31 -8.97
CA LEU A 167 13.52 -8.08 -10.32
C LEU A 167 13.28 -9.40 -11.03
N GLY A 168 12.21 -9.45 -11.81
CA GLY A 168 11.91 -10.62 -12.62
C GLY A 168 10.45 -10.77 -12.98
N ARG A 169 10.14 -11.90 -13.58
CA ARG A 169 8.78 -12.36 -13.89
C ARG A 169 8.48 -13.56 -13.01
N LEU A 170 7.49 -14.37 -13.40
CA LEU A 170 7.10 -15.53 -12.63
C LEU A 170 8.27 -16.50 -12.37
N PRO A 171 9.11 -16.89 -13.35
CA PRO A 171 10.21 -17.83 -13.10
C PRO A 171 11.17 -17.35 -12.00
N GLU A 172 11.63 -16.10 -12.09
CA GLU A 172 12.54 -15.51 -11.11
C GLU A 172 11.85 -15.31 -9.74
N THR A 173 10.54 -15.05 -9.74
CA THR A 173 9.75 -15.02 -8.50
C THR A 173 9.74 -16.37 -7.81
N LEU A 174 9.63 -17.47 -8.57
CA LEU A 174 9.69 -18.82 -8.00
C LEU A 174 11.08 -19.12 -7.45
N SER A 175 12.14 -18.75 -8.17
CA SER A 175 13.52 -18.87 -7.68
C SER A 175 13.73 -18.09 -6.38
N PHE A 176 13.26 -16.85 -6.30
CA PHE A 176 13.33 -16.03 -5.08
C PHE A 176 12.61 -16.69 -3.89
N ILE A 177 11.43 -17.27 -4.14
CA ILE A 177 10.66 -18.02 -3.13
C ILE A 177 11.44 -19.23 -2.61
N ASP A 178 12.07 -19.98 -3.50
CA ASP A 178 12.86 -21.16 -3.18
C ASP A 178 14.14 -20.81 -2.41
N GLU A 179 14.89 -19.82 -2.87
CA GLU A 179 16.12 -19.34 -2.23
C GLU A 179 15.88 -18.89 -0.79
N LEU A 180 14.79 -18.14 -0.54
CA LEU A 180 14.41 -17.69 0.80
C LEU A 180 13.64 -18.75 1.61
N LYS A 181 13.39 -19.93 1.03
CA LYS A 181 12.63 -21.03 1.63
C LYS A 181 11.28 -20.55 2.19
N LEU A 182 10.56 -19.71 1.44
CA LEU A 182 9.35 -19.07 1.97
C LEU A 182 8.24 -20.08 2.28
N VAL A 183 8.14 -21.18 1.52
CA VAL A 183 7.14 -22.24 1.76
C VAL A 183 7.34 -22.93 3.11
N SER A 184 8.59 -23.12 3.56
CA SER A 184 8.84 -23.70 4.88
C SER A 184 8.50 -22.73 6.01
N LYS A 185 8.61 -21.43 5.77
CA LYS A 185 8.22 -20.38 6.74
C LYS A 185 6.71 -20.28 6.93
N ALA A 186 5.91 -20.77 5.97
CA ALA A 186 4.46 -20.82 6.05
C ALA A 186 3.93 -21.95 6.97
N GLN A 187 4.78 -22.91 7.35
CA GLN A 187 4.36 -24.07 8.13
C GLN A 187 4.00 -23.67 9.57
N SER A 188 3.05 -24.38 10.16
CA SER A 188 2.69 -24.22 11.56
C SER A 188 3.86 -24.58 12.47
N GLY A 189 4.00 -23.83 13.57
CA GLY A 189 4.93 -24.17 14.65
C GLY A 189 4.41 -25.32 15.51
N MET A 190 5.15 -25.64 16.58
CA MET A 190 4.82 -26.75 17.50
C MET A 190 3.43 -26.64 18.14
N SER A 191 2.86 -25.44 18.24
CA SER A 191 1.52 -25.18 18.77
C SER A 191 0.39 -25.36 17.75
N GLY A 192 0.69 -25.77 16.51
CA GLY A 192 -0.26 -25.84 15.40
C GLY A 192 -0.61 -24.48 14.79
N ARG A 193 -0.13 -23.36 15.37
CA ARG A 193 -0.35 -22.00 14.88
C ARG A 193 0.78 -21.54 13.95
N SER A 194 0.48 -20.68 12.99
CA SER A 194 1.50 -20.01 12.18
C SER A 194 2.27 -19.01 13.04
N VAL A 195 3.58 -19.19 13.18
CA VAL A 195 4.45 -18.19 13.85
C VAL A 195 4.66 -16.98 12.95
N TYR A 196 4.55 -17.17 11.63
CA TYR A 196 4.78 -16.14 10.63
C TYR A 196 3.81 -14.96 10.79
N ILE A 197 2.51 -15.23 11.01
CA ILE A 197 1.51 -14.18 11.27
C ILE A 197 1.80 -13.42 12.57
N GLU A 198 2.20 -14.10 13.64
CA GLU A 198 2.47 -13.45 14.93
C GLU A 198 3.66 -12.47 14.80
N LEU A 199 4.73 -12.89 14.12
CA LEU A 199 5.86 -12.02 13.83
C LEU A 199 5.46 -10.83 12.97
N LYS A 200 4.66 -11.05 11.92
CA LYS A 200 4.15 -9.96 11.08
C LYS A 200 3.30 -8.97 11.86
N ARG A 201 2.42 -9.46 12.75
CA ARG A 201 1.57 -8.62 13.59
C ARG A 201 2.38 -7.69 14.47
N GLU A 202 3.46 -8.19 15.07
CA GLU A 202 4.34 -7.35 15.89
C GLU A 202 5.19 -6.40 15.03
N MET A 203 5.76 -6.87 13.92
CA MET A 203 6.56 -6.04 13.01
C MET A 203 5.77 -4.83 12.46
N TYR A 204 4.49 -5.02 12.14
CA TYR A 204 3.62 -4.00 11.54
C TYR A 204 2.56 -3.49 12.51
N ARG A 205 2.82 -3.57 13.82
CA ARG A 205 1.85 -3.21 14.87
C ARG A 205 1.30 -1.79 14.72
N GLN A 206 2.14 -0.83 14.32
CA GLN A 206 1.74 0.56 14.14
C GLN A 206 0.82 0.72 12.93
N SER A 207 1.20 0.18 11.77
CA SER A 207 0.32 0.16 10.60
C SER A 207 -1.01 -0.56 10.86
N LEU A 208 -1.00 -1.67 11.61
CA LEU A 208 -2.22 -2.39 11.99
C LEU A 208 -3.12 -1.54 12.88
N GLN A 209 -2.56 -0.87 13.90
CA GLN A 209 -3.32 0.02 14.76
C GLN A 209 -4.00 1.13 13.96
N LEU A 210 -3.29 1.77 13.01
CA LEU A 210 -3.87 2.81 12.16
C LEU A 210 -4.96 2.31 11.23
N LEU A 211 -4.83 1.08 10.73
CA LEU A 211 -5.89 0.43 9.94
C LEU A 211 -7.15 0.15 10.77
N GLU A 212 -6.98 -0.18 12.06
CA GLU A 212 -8.08 -0.53 12.97
C GLU A 212 -8.76 0.69 13.60
N SER A 213 -8.00 1.75 13.93
CA SER A 213 -8.51 2.98 14.55
C SER A 213 -8.92 4.07 13.55
N PHE A 214 -9.08 3.72 12.27
CA PHE A 214 -9.27 4.70 11.20
C PHE A 214 -10.40 5.70 11.44
N GLY A 215 -11.53 5.28 12.01
CA GLY A 215 -12.65 6.19 12.29
C GLY A 215 -12.27 7.34 13.24
N GLU A 216 -11.37 7.09 14.19
CA GLU A 216 -10.85 8.12 15.09
C GLU A 216 -9.84 9.04 14.38
N GLU A 217 -9.01 8.48 13.47
CA GLU A 217 -8.07 9.25 12.65
C GLU A 217 -8.78 10.21 11.70
N ASP A 218 -9.89 9.80 11.09
CA ASP A 218 -10.67 10.66 10.20
C ASP A 218 -11.21 11.88 10.98
N GLY A 219 -11.68 11.67 12.21
CA GLY A 219 -12.05 12.74 13.14
C GLY A 219 -10.90 13.70 13.47
N ARG A 220 -9.69 13.16 13.71
CA ARG A 220 -8.47 13.96 13.92
C ARG A 220 -8.12 14.81 12.71
N GLU A 221 -8.26 14.25 11.50
CA GLU A 221 -8.00 14.95 10.24
C GLU A 221 -8.95 16.14 10.06
N PHE A 222 -10.26 15.95 10.29
CA PHE A 222 -11.23 17.05 10.24
C PHE A 222 -10.89 18.16 11.23
N ALA A 223 -10.48 17.81 12.46
CA ALA A 223 -10.06 18.77 13.46
C ALA A 223 -8.80 19.55 13.02
N ARG A 224 -7.83 18.87 12.39
CA ARG A 224 -6.61 19.49 11.86
C ARG A 224 -6.93 20.48 10.74
N ILE A 225 -7.72 20.08 9.75
CA ILE A 225 -8.14 20.96 8.64
C ILE A 225 -8.87 22.19 9.18
N ALA A 226 -9.74 22.02 10.17
CA ALA A 226 -10.42 23.14 10.82
C ALA A 226 -9.44 24.07 11.56
N ALA A 227 -8.38 23.53 12.18
CA ALA A 227 -7.33 24.31 12.83
C ALA A 227 -6.48 25.07 11.81
N GLU A 228 -6.03 24.41 10.73
CA GLU A 228 -5.26 25.05 9.64
C GLU A 228 -6.01 26.22 9.01
N ARG A 229 -7.34 26.10 8.85
CA ARG A 229 -8.18 27.21 8.38
C ARG A 229 -8.14 28.39 9.34
N ARG A 230 -8.30 28.14 10.65
CA ARG A 230 -8.22 29.19 11.69
C ARG A 230 -6.85 29.86 11.71
N ASP A 231 -5.79 29.08 11.58
CA ASP A 231 -4.41 29.58 11.58
C ASP A 231 -4.12 30.44 10.34
N ARG A 232 -4.65 30.04 9.18
CA ARG A 232 -4.59 30.83 7.94
C ARG A 232 -5.31 32.17 8.09
N GLU A 233 -6.55 32.16 8.58
CA GLU A 233 -7.32 33.38 8.86
C GLU A 233 -6.60 34.29 9.87
N ALA A 234 -5.99 33.72 10.91
CA ALA A 234 -5.18 34.46 11.87
C ALA A 234 -3.91 35.04 11.24
N GLY A 235 -3.26 34.30 10.34
CA GLY A 235 -2.12 34.76 9.55
C GLY A 235 -2.49 35.96 8.67
N GLU A 236 -3.60 35.88 7.96
CA GLU A 236 -4.11 37.00 7.15
C GLU A 236 -4.43 38.23 8.00
N ARG A 237 -5.00 38.06 9.20
CA ARG A 237 -5.20 39.17 10.14
C ARG A 237 -3.88 39.83 10.53
N ARG A 238 -2.86 39.04 10.89
CA ARG A 238 -1.52 39.55 11.23
C ARG A 238 -0.86 40.29 10.06
N ILE A 239 -1.03 39.79 8.83
CA ILE A 239 -0.53 40.46 7.62
C ILE A 239 -1.23 41.82 7.44
N ARG A 240 -2.57 41.86 7.51
CA ARG A 240 -3.33 43.12 7.39
C ARG A 240 -2.94 44.15 8.46
N GLU A 241 -2.72 43.71 9.69
CA GLU A 241 -2.26 44.58 10.78
C GLU A 241 -0.84 45.11 10.55
N TRP A 242 0.05 44.29 9.97
CA TRP A 242 1.39 44.70 9.60
C TRP A 242 1.39 45.69 8.43
N GLU A 243 0.62 45.43 7.38
CA GLU A 243 0.46 46.32 6.21
C GLU A 243 -0.12 47.69 6.59
N GLY A 244 -1.00 47.73 7.59
CA GLY A 244 -1.59 48.98 8.11
C GLY A 244 -0.63 49.89 8.88
N LYS A 245 0.59 49.43 9.21
CA LYS A 245 1.59 50.24 9.91
C LYS A 245 2.41 51.07 8.91
N ALA A 246 2.43 52.40 9.10
CA ALA A 246 3.21 53.30 8.26
C ALA A 246 4.68 52.89 8.25
N LYS A 247 5.19 52.53 7.06
CA LYS A 247 6.56 52.03 6.73
C LYS A 247 6.80 50.51 6.76
N ALA A 248 5.77 49.66 6.74
CA ALA A 248 5.97 48.22 6.54
C ALA A 248 6.65 47.92 5.17
N LYS A 249 7.82 47.28 5.19
CA LYS A 249 8.52 46.68 4.04
C LYS A 249 9.03 45.30 4.44
N LEU A 250 8.91 44.33 3.52
CA LEU A 250 9.29 42.93 3.72
C LEU A 250 10.80 42.76 3.94
#